data_AF-A0A2S1XUH6-F1
#
_entry.id   AF-A0A2S1XUH6-F1
#
_cell.length_a   1.000
_cell.length_b   1.000
_cell.length_c   1.000
_cell.angle_alpha   90.00
_cell.angle_beta   90.00
_cell.angle_gamma   90.00
#
_symmetry.space_group_name_H-M   'P 1'
#
loop_
_entity.id
_entity.type
_entity.pdbx_description
1 polymer ?
#
loop_
_entity_poly.entity_id
_entity_poly.type
_entity_poly.pdbx_seq_one_letter_code
_entity_poly.pdbx_strand_id
1 'polypeptide(L)'
;MIPPVIIPRTSEADMTETQPQPTALLGTQVAEVDGAGDLVFDAAIVGPLLGLEPGAFMEELKKGMVHQVHEQGTGVDHGRRRVTFRYRARQSVLVLDAQGHALHVA
;
A
#
# COMPACT_ATOMS: atom_id res chain seq x y z
N MET A 1 -18.05 37.46 -31.86
CA MET A 1 -16.74 37.01 -32.37
C MET A 1 -15.69 37.47 -31.35
N ILE A 2 -15.21 36.55 -30.49
CA ILE A 2 -14.28 36.81 -29.39
C ILE A 2 -13.01 36.00 -29.71
N PRO A 3 -11.79 36.56 -29.63
CA PRO A 3 -10.58 35.79 -29.95
C PRO A 3 -10.30 34.76 -28.85
N PRO A 4 -9.66 33.62 -29.17
CA PRO A 4 -9.26 32.67 -28.15
C PRO A 4 -8.09 33.23 -27.35
N VAL A 5 -8.26 33.30 -26.02
CA VAL A 5 -7.19 33.58 -25.07
C VAL A 5 -6.34 32.32 -24.94
N ILE A 6 -5.10 32.38 -25.40
CA ILE A 6 -4.09 31.34 -25.13
C ILE A 6 -3.52 31.64 -23.75
N ILE A 7 -3.95 30.88 -22.74
CA ILE A 7 -3.34 30.90 -21.42
C ILE A 7 -2.08 30.04 -21.50
N PRO A 8 -0.86 30.58 -21.28
CA PRO A 8 0.31 29.72 -21.18
C PRO A 8 0.13 28.84 -19.94
N ARG A 9 0.09 27.51 -20.13
CA ARG A 9 0.20 26.57 -19.01
C ARG A 9 1.56 26.77 -18.37
N THR A 10 1.56 27.40 -17.20
CA THR A 10 2.72 27.49 -16.32
C THR A 10 3.25 26.08 -16.04
N SER A 11 4.54 25.92 -16.30
CA SER A 11 5.36 24.81 -15.87
C SER A 11 5.22 24.60 -14.36
N GLU A 12 4.65 23.46 -13.95
CA GLU A 12 4.80 22.89 -12.62
C GLU A 12 5.80 21.73 -12.72
N ALA A 13 7.06 22.10 -12.92
CA ALA A 13 8.19 21.24 -12.62
C ALA A 13 8.40 21.28 -11.10
N ASP A 14 7.61 20.52 -10.35
CA ASP A 14 7.95 19.97 -9.02
C ASP A 14 6.76 19.17 -8.49
N MET A 15 6.62 17.93 -8.96
CA MET A 15 5.89 16.92 -8.22
C MET A 15 6.85 15.77 -8.02
N THR A 16 7.45 15.75 -6.84
CA THR A 16 7.98 14.57 -6.15
C THR A 16 6.86 13.54 -6.01
N GLU A 17 6.42 12.96 -7.12
CA GLU A 17 5.53 11.82 -7.13
C GLU A 17 6.37 10.56 -6.91
N THR A 18 7.01 10.49 -5.74
CA THR A 18 7.45 9.22 -5.14
C THR A 18 6.21 8.51 -4.62
N GLN A 19 5.21 8.30 -5.47
CA GLN A 19 4.23 7.25 -5.21
C GLN A 19 4.93 5.96 -5.65
N PRO A 20 5.29 5.04 -4.74
CA PRO A 20 5.72 3.72 -5.16
C PRO A 20 4.59 3.13 -5.99
N GLN A 21 4.83 2.95 -7.29
CA GLN A 21 3.86 2.32 -8.17
C GLN A 21 3.53 0.94 -7.57
N PRO A 22 2.25 0.55 -7.43
CA PRO A 22 1.86 -0.71 -6.77
C PRO A 22 2.59 -1.94 -7.33
N THR A 23 2.91 -1.94 -8.62
CA THR A 23 3.67 -3.01 -9.30
C THR A 23 5.14 -3.09 -8.89
N ALA A 24 5.75 -2.01 -8.41
CA ALA A 24 7.16 -2.00 -8.01
C ALA A 24 7.42 -2.82 -6.74
N LEU A 25 6.38 -3.16 -5.97
CA LEU A 25 6.50 -3.95 -4.75
C LEU A 25 6.58 -5.46 -5.00
N LEU A 26 6.30 -5.95 -6.21
CA LEU A 26 6.35 -7.39 -6.51
C LEU A 26 7.76 -7.96 -6.23
N GLY A 27 7.82 -9.02 -5.43
CA GLY A 27 9.07 -9.65 -4.96
C GLY A 27 9.78 -8.91 -3.83
N THR A 28 9.32 -7.72 -3.43
CA THR A 28 9.87 -6.98 -2.29
C THR A 28 9.34 -7.59 -0.99
N GLN A 29 10.21 -7.67 0.03
CA GLN A 29 9.79 -8.04 1.37
C GLN A 29 9.02 -6.87 1.99
N VAL A 30 7.71 -7.04 2.17
CA VAL A 30 6.82 -5.99 2.67
C VAL A 30 6.39 -6.23 4.13
N ALA A 31 6.60 -7.45 4.61
CA ALA A 31 6.38 -7.83 5.99
C ALA A 31 7.45 -8.81 6.45
N GLU A 32 7.79 -8.74 7.72
CA GLU A 32 8.53 -9.80 8.42
C GLU A 32 7.55 -10.79 9.02
N VAL A 33 8.03 -12.00 9.33
CA VAL A 33 7.27 -13.01 10.07
C VAL A 33 7.83 -13.07 11.47
N ASP A 34 6.99 -12.83 12.48
CA ASP A 34 7.42 -12.88 13.87
C ASP A 34 7.55 -14.32 14.40
N GLY A 35 7.95 -14.46 15.67
CA GLY A 35 8.12 -15.77 16.31
C GLY A 35 6.82 -16.58 16.49
N ALA A 36 5.65 -15.96 16.32
CA ALA A 36 4.35 -16.63 16.33
C ALA A 36 3.88 -17.02 14.92
N GLY A 37 4.58 -16.58 13.87
CA GLY A 37 4.18 -16.78 12.49
C GLY A 37 3.23 -15.70 11.97
N ASP A 38 3.11 -14.56 12.64
CA ASP A 38 2.28 -13.44 12.19
C ASP A 38 3.06 -12.45 11.33
N LEU A 39 2.36 -11.77 10.41
CA LEU A 39 2.97 -10.78 9.52
C LEU A 39 3.09 -9.43 10.24
N VAL A 40 4.32 -8.92 10.29
CA VAL A 40 4.65 -7.58 10.80
C VAL A 40 5.01 -6.69 9.61
N PHE A 41 4.12 -5.74 9.29
CA PHE A 41 4.24 -4.89 8.11
C PHE A 41 5.11 -3.67 8.36
N ASP A 42 5.92 -3.30 7.35
CA ASP A 42 6.61 -2.01 7.35
C ASP A 42 5.65 -0.88 6.96
N ALA A 43 5.48 0.08 7.87
CA ALA A 43 4.66 1.27 7.65
C ALA A 43 5.19 2.15 6.50
N ALA A 44 6.50 2.12 6.23
CA ALA A 44 7.11 2.82 5.09
C ALA A 44 6.64 2.27 3.75
N ILE A 45 6.19 1.02 3.71
CA ILE A 45 5.68 0.35 2.52
C ILE A 45 4.16 0.44 2.46
N VAL A 46 3.46 0.12 3.56
CA VAL A 46 1.99 0.04 3.58
C VAL A 46 1.32 1.42 3.63
N GLY A 47 1.92 2.38 4.33
CA GLY A 47 1.38 3.75 4.43
C GLY A 47 1.13 4.37 3.06
N PRO A 48 2.13 4.42 2.16
CA PRO A 48 1.98 4.98 0.82
C PRO A 48 0.91 4.30 -0.04
N LEU A 49 0.65 3.00 0.14
CA LEU A 49 -0.43 2.29 -0.56
C LEU A 49 -1.82 2.83 -0.20
N LEU A 50 -1.98 3.32 1.03
CA LEU A 50 -3.18 4.02 1.49
C LEU A 50 -3.09 5.53 1.30
N GLY A 51 -2.04 6.03 0.64
CA GLY A 51 -1.73 7.45 0.46
C GLY A 51 -1.54 8.19 1.78
N LEU A 52 -0.89 7.53 2.74
CA LEU A 52 -0.51 8.07 4.04
C LEU A 52 1.02 8.05 4.18
N GLU A 53 1.57 9.08 4.81
CA GLU A 53 2.94 9.02 5.31
C GLU A 53 3.06 7.98 6.43
N PRO A 54 4.23 7.35 6.65
CA PRO A 54 4.39 6.24 7.60
C PRO A 54 4.02 6.62 9.04
N GLY A 55 4.38 7.84 9.47
CA GLY A 55 3.99 8.38 10.76
C GLY A 55 2.48 8.53 10.91
N ALA A 56 1.82 9.08 9.89
CA ALA A 56 0.37 9.23 9.86
C ALA A 56 -0.35 7.88 9.85
N PHE A 57 0.16 6.90 9.09
CA PHE A 57 -0.35 5.53 9.12
C PHE A 57 -0.32 4.95 10.53
N MET A 58 0.82 5.07 11.23
CA MET A 58 0.94 4.56 12.60
C MET A 58 0.01 5.28 13.59
N GLU A 59 -0.22 6.58 13.44
CA GLU A 59 -1.20 7.31 14.25
C GLU A 59 -2.62 6.84 13.99
N GLU A 60 -3.03 6.72 12.73
CA GLU A 60 -4.38 6.30 12.35
C GLU A 60 -4.63 4.83 12.73
N LEU A 61 -3.60 3.98 12.67
CA LEU A 61 -3.65 2.60 13.18
C LEU A 61 -3.87 2.57 14.70
N LYS A 62 -3.13 3.39 15.47
CA LYS A 62 -3.31 3.50 16.93
C LYS A 62 -4.70 4.02 17.32
N LYS A 63 -5.29 4.89 16.50
CA LYS A 63 -6.66 5.38 16.66
C LYS A 63 -7.73 4.36 16.24
N GLY A 64 -7.34 3.23 15.64
CA GLY A 64 -8.25 2.22 15.11
C GLY A 64 -8.96 2.64 13.82
N MET A 65 -8.45 3.63 13.10
CA MET A 65 -9.02 4.13 11.83
C MET A 65 -8.52 3.37 10.61
N VAL A 66 -7.34 2.73 10.72
CA VAL A 66 -6.85 1.78 9.73
C VAL A 66 -7.28 0.37 10.16
N HIS A 67 -7.99 -0.30 9.26
CA HIS A 67 -8.45 -1.67 9.48
C HIS A 67 -7.66 -2.62 8.60
N GLN A 68 -7.36 -3.82 9.13
CA GLN A 68 -6.68 -4.88 8.39
C GLN A 68 -7.44 -6.19 8.50
N VAL A 69 -7.53 -6.93 7.39
CA VAL A 69 -8.12 -8.27 7.34
C VAL A 69 -7.06 -9.22 6.82
N HIS A 70 -6.78 -10.27 7.59
CA HIS A 70 -5.80 -11.30 7.26
C HIS A 70 -6.50 -12.57 6.87
N GLU A 71 -6.16 -13.11 5.71
CA GLU A 71 -6.68 -14.36 5.19
C GLU A 71 -5.53 -15.29 4.82
N GLN A 72 -5.62 -16.54 5.24
CA GLN A 72 -4.64 -17.57 4.90
C GLN A 72 -5.15 -18.41 3.74
N GLY A 73 -4.36 -18.50 2.68
CA GLY A 73 -4.65 -19.37 1.54
C GLY A 73 -4.60 -20.84 1.94
N THR A 74 -5.51 -21.64 1.37
CA THR A 74 -5.59 -23.09 1.57
C THR A 74 -5.64 -23.80 0.22
N GLY A 75 -5.39 -25.11 0.19
CA GLY A 75 -5.39 -25.88 -1.05
C GLY A 75 -4.30 -25.40 -2.02
N VAL A 76 -4.70 -24.94 -3.21
CA VAL A 76 -3.77 -24.45 -4.26
C VAL A 76 -3.05 -23.16 -3.88
N ASP A 77 -3.61 -22.38 -2.95
CA ASP A 77 -3.02 -21.15 -2.43
C ASP A 77 -2.34 -21.36 -1.06
N HIS A 78 -2.12 -22.61 -0.66
CA HIS A 78 -1.44 -22.91 0.61
C HIS A 78 -0.08 -22.20 0.68
N GLY A 79 0.16 -21.52 1.80
CA GLY A 79 1.38 -20.72 2.02
C GLY A 79 1.31 -19.29 1.50
N ARG A 80 0.22 -18.88 0.85
CA ARG A 80 -0.05 -17.49 0.50
C ARG A 80 -0.92 -16.83 1.58
N ARG A 81 -0.70 -15.54 1.81
CA ARG A 81 -1.48 -14.74 2.76
C ARG A 81 -2.03 -13.52 2.05
N ARG A 82 -3.35 -13.32 2.10
CA ARG A 82 -3.98 -12.12 1.57
C ARG A 82 -4.27 -11.18 2.73
N VAL A 83 -3.73 -9.96 2.64
CA VAL A 83 -3.98 -8.91 3.62
C VAL A 83 -4.64 -7.74 2.93
N THR A 84 -5.79 -7.31 3.45
CA THR A 84 -6.51 -6.14 2.96
C THR A 84 -6.43 -5.04 3.98
N PHE A 85 -5.85 -3.90 3.60
CA PHE A 85 -5.83 -2.68 4.38
C PHE A 85 -6.94 -1.75 3.92
N ARG A 86 -7.65 -1.14 4.88
CA ARG A 86 -8.72 -0.17 4.61
C ARG A 86 -8.53 1.08 5.46
N TYR A 87 -8.62 2.23 4.80
CA TYR A 87 -8.60 3.54 5.45
C TYR A 87 -9.52 4.49 4.71
N ARG A 88 -10.61 4.93 5.36
CA ARG A 88 -11.65 5.77 4.74
C ARG A 88 -12.15 5.17 3.42
N ALA A 89 -12.07 5.93 2.32
CA ALA A 89 -12.46 5.47 0.97
C ALA A 89 -11.33 4.75 0.22
N ARG A 90 -10.20 4.46 0.88
CA ARG A 90 -9.01 3.82 0.28
C ARG A 90 -8.88 2.39 0.77
N GLN A 91 -8.47 1.51 -0.14
CA GLN A 91 -8.21 0.11 0.14
C GLN A 91 -6.97 -0.32 -0.64
N SER A 92 -6.18 -1.19 -0.03
CA SER A 92 -5.07 -1.88 -0.70
C SER A 92 -5.10 -3.36 -0.34
N VAL A 93 -4.86 -4.22 -1.32
CA VAL A 93 -4.80 -5.66 -1.17
C VAL A 93 -3.39 -6.14 -1.49
N LEU A 94 -2.79 -6.85 -0.54
CA LEU A 94 -1.49 -7.50 -0.69
C LEU A 94 -1.70 -9.02 -0.66
N VAL A 95 -1.13 -9.72 -1.64
CA VAL A 95 -0.97 -11.18 -1.57
C VAL A 95 0.51 -11.44 -1.36
N LEU A 96 0.85 -12.10 -0.26
CA LEU A 96 2.22 -12.39 0.13
C LEU A 96 2.50 -13.89 0.11
N ASP A 97 3.77 -14.24 -0.04
CA ASP A 97 4.26 -15.57 0.29
C ASP A 97 4.44 -15.78 1.80
N ALA A 98 4.89 -16.98 2.19
CA ALA A 98 5.11 -17.34 3.58
C ALA A 98 6.23 -16.55 4.27
N GLN A 99 7.08 -15.84 3.52
CA GLN A 99 8.20 -15.03 4.01
C GLN A 99 7.91 -13.53 3.96
N GLY A 100 6.69 -13.14 3.57
CA GLY A 100 6.26 -11.76 3.50
C GLY A 100 6.69 -11.01 2.24
N HIS A 101 7.07 -11.71 1.17
CA HIS A 101 7.30 -11.08 -0.14
C HIS A 101 5.99 -10.88 -0.88
N ALA A 102 5.81 -9.71 -1.51
CA ALA A 102 4.61 -9.43 -2.28
C ALA A 102 4.58 -10.21 -3.60
N LEU A 103 3.55 -11.03 -3.78
CA LEU A 103 3.22 -11.74 -5.02
C LEU A 103 2.24 -10.95 -5.87
N HIS A 104 1.39 -10.13 -5.24
CA HIS A 104 0.40 -9.28 -5.91
C HIS A 104 0.05 -8.06 -5.05
N VAL A 105 -0.20 -6.93 -5.70
CA VAL A 105 -0.62 -5.66 -5.08
C VAL A 105 -1.74 -5.05 -5.94
N ALA A 106 -2.85 -4.67 -5.30
CA ALA A 106 -4.02 -4.05 -5.93
C ALA A 106 -4.69 -2.98 -5.06
#